data_AF-A0A2V9Y5C4-F1
#
_entry.id   AF-A0A2V9Y5C4-F1
#
_cell.length_a   1.000
_cell.length_b   1.000
_cell.length_c   1.000
_cell.angle_alpha   90.00
_cell.angle_beta   90.00
_cell.angle_gamma   90.00
#
_symmetry.space_group_name_H-M   'P 1'
#
loop_
_entity.id
_entity.type
_entity.pdbx_description
1 polymer ?
#
loop_
_entity_poly.entity_id
_entity_poly.type
_entity_poly.pdbx_seq_one_letter_code
_entity_poly.pdbx_strand_id
1 'polypeptide(L)'
;MFRYKGKDVDAQKAGNDLGVSALVTGRVTQRGDTIQVSAELTNIRSNTELWGAQYSRKSADIISLQQQIAGDIAEKLRSRLSGSEKQQVTKQGTKDPEAYELYLKGRYYWNKRMASDINTAISYFNQAIARDPGYALAYSGLADAYGVLPSFSGNPSEAFPKSNAATRRALELDASLAHPHAVLGTNEMDYDWNFSGGEAEYRKAFELDPEGRQVRIREAAMKALWLHGLSGNSRSNF
;
A
#
# COMPACT_ATOMS: atom_id res chain seq x y z
N MET A 1 -13.04 -11.10 -2.87
CA MET A 1 -13.46 -12.08 -3.89
C MET A 1 -12.23 -12.44 -4.74
N PHE A 2 -11.74 -13.68 -4.71
CA PHE A 2 -10.51 -14.07 -5.44
C PHE A 2 -10.84 -14.49 -6.87
N ARG A 3 -10.84 -13.54 -7.82
CA ARG A 3 -11.25 -13.74 -9.23
C ARG A 3 -10.45 -14.83 -9.99
N TYR A 4 -9.23 -15.09 -9.57
CA TYR A 4 -8.25 -15.94 -10.28
C TYR A 4 -7.86 -17.22 -9.49
N LYS A 5 -8.48 -17.49 -8.34
CA LYS A 5 -8.17 -18.69 -7.54
C LYS A 5 -8.69 -19.96 -8.24
N GLY A 6 -7.80 -20.92 -8.51
CA GLY A 6 -8.15 -22.25 -9.03
C GLY A 6 -8.43 -22.33 -10.54
N LYS A 7 -8.04 -21.30 -11.31
CA LYS A 7 -8.14 -21.30 -12.76
C LYS A 7 -6.74 -21.33 -13.37
N ASP A 8 -6.58 -21.98 -14.52
CA ASP A 8 -5.38 -21.82 -15.34
C ASP A 8 -5.50 -20.47 -16.04
N VAL A 9 -4.95 -19.45 -15.39
CA VAL A 9 -5.14 -18.06 -15.79
C VAL A 9 -3.95 -17.68 -16.65
N ASP A 10 -4.23 -17.32 -17.90
CA ASP A 10 -3.26 -16.66 -18.76
C ASP A 10 -2.75 -15.39 -18.07
N ALA A 11 -1.49 -15.45 -17.64
CA ALA A 11 -0.82 -14.38 -16.91
C ALA A 11 -0.82 -13.07 -17.71
N GLN A 12 -0.75 -13.14 -19.04
CA GLN A 12 -0.77 -11.97 -19.91
C GLN A 12 -2.14 -11.29 -19.90
N LYS A 13 -3.21 -12.08 -20.05
CA LYS A 13 -4.59 -11.57 -19.99
C LYS A 13 -4.90 -10.97 -18.62
N ALA A 14 -4.55 -11.67 -17.53
CA ALA A 14 -4.75 -11.15 -16.18
C ALA A 14 -3.91 -9.91 -15.90
N GLY A 15 -2.67 -9.86 -16.40
CA GLY A 15 -1.80 -8.69 -16.29
C GLY A 15 -2.38 -7.46 -16.99
N ASN A 16 -2.92 -7.64 -18.19
CA ASN A 16 -3.58 -6.59 -18.96
C ASN A 16 -4.88 -6.10 -18.28
N ASP A 17 -5.72 -7.03 -17.81
CA ASP A 17 -6.96 -6.70 -17.08
C ASP A 17 -6.68 -5.89 -15.79
N LEU A 18 -5.52 -6.12 -15.16
CA LEU A 18 -5.10 -5.46 -13.92
C LEU A 18 -4.23 -4.21 -14.16
N GLY A 19 -3.87 -3.90 -15.40
CA GLY A 19 -3.02 -2.76 -15.75
C GLY A 19 -1.60 -2.83 -15.19
N VAL A 20 -1.08 -4.04 -14.94
CA VAL A 20 0.26 -4.25 -14.34
C VAL A 20 1.31 -4.61 -15.39
N SER A 21 2.55 -4.13 -15.19
CA SER A 21 3.66 -4.41 -16.12
C SER A 21 4.32 -5.78 -15.90
N ALA A 22 4.13 -6.36 -14.72
CA ALA A 22 4.58 -7.70 -14.37
C ALA A 22 3.56 -8.34 -13.41
N LEU A 23 3.40 -9.66 -13.51
CA LEU A 23 2.48 -10.43 -12.67
C LEU A 23 3.24 -11.54 -11.96
N VAL A 24 2.97 -11.70 -10.66
CA VAL A 24 3.44 -12.87 -9.90
C VAL A 24 2.33 -13.92 -9.89
N THR A 25 2.63 -15.11 -10.39
CA THR A 25 1.79 -16.30 -10.32
C THR A 25 2.44 -17.32 -9.39
N GLY A 26 1.64 -18.22 -8.83
CA GLY A 26 2.19 -19.27 -7.99
C GLY A 26 1.22 -20.39 -7.70
N ARG A 27 1.78 -21.56 -7.41
CA ARG A 27 1.03 -22.77 -7.06
C ARG A 27 1.52 -23.27 -5.71
N VAL A 28 0.58 -23.56 -4.82
CA VAL A 28 0.87 -24.17 -3.52
C VAL A 28 0.26 -25.55 -3.48
N THR A 29 1.07 -26.56 -3.15
CA THR A 29 0.63 -27.94 -2.95
C THR A 29 1.17 -28.46 -1.63
N GLN A 30 0.32 -29.06 -0.81
CA GLN A 30 0.73 -29.67 0.45
C GLN A 30 0.69 -31.21 0.33
N ARG A 31 1.74 -31.87 0.80
CA ARG A 31 1.83 -33.33 0.93
C ARG A 31 2.31 -33.67 2.34
N GLY A 32 1.39 -34.16 3.18
CA GLY A 32 1.65 -34.36 4.60
C GLY A 32 2.08 -33.07 5.29
N ASP A 33 3.23 -33.11 5.97
CA ASP A 33 3.83 -31.95 6.63
C ASP A 33 4.68 -31.07 5.69
N THR A 34 4.80 -31.41 4.40
CA THR A 34 5.60 -30.64 3.45
C THR A 34 4.72 -29.78 2.56
N ILE A 35 5.02 -28.48 2.50
CA ILE A 35 4.44 -27.52 1.58
C ILE A 35 5.44 -27.28 0.44
N GLN A 36 4.96 -27.47 -0.79
CA GLN A 36 5.65 -27.10 -2.00
C GLN A 36 5.01 -25.84 -2.58
N VAL A 37 5.83 -24.83 -2.86
CA VAL A 37 5.41 -23.58 -3.48
C VAL A 37 6.21 -23.39 -4.76
N SER A 38 5.54 -23.20 -5.89
CA SER A 38 6.15 -22.60 -7.07
C SER A 38 5.68 -21.16 -7.19
N ALA A 39 6.59 -20.25 -7.51
CA ALA A 39 6.30 -18.85 -7.76
C ALA A 39 7.04 -18.41 -9.02
N GLU A 40 6.35 -17.66 -9.87
CA GLU A 40 6.86 -17.16 -11.14
C GLU A 40 6.50 -15.69 -11.26
N LEU A 41 7.40 -14.90 -11.82
CA LEU A 41 7.23 -13.49 -12.13
C LEU A 41 7.31 -13.34 -13.65
N THR A 42 6.22 -12.90 -14.28
CA THR A 42 6.12 -12.78 -15.74
C THR A 42 6.02 -11.32 -16.15
N ASN A 43 6.77 -10.93 -17.19
CA ASN A 43 6.61 -9.64 -17.84
C ASN A 43 5.41 -9.69 -18.79
N ILE A 44 4.43 -8.83 -18.57
CA ILE A 44 3.17 -8.85 -19.33
C ILE A 44 3.34 -8.34 -20.77
N ARG A 45 4.28 -7.41 -20.99
CA ARG A 45 4.52 -6.81 -22.31
C ARG A 45 5.22 -7.76 -23.27
N SER A 46 6.24 -8.47 -22.79
CA SER A 46 7.01 -9.42 -23.61
C SER A 46 6.54 -10.87 -23.45
N ASN A 47 5.62 -11.15 -22.54
CA ASN A 47 5.19 -12.49 -22.14
C ASN A 47 6.37 -13.43 -21.80
N THR A 48 7.40 -12.87 -21.17
CA THR A 48 8.62 -13.61 -20.78
C THR A 48 8.68 -13.80 -19.28
N GLU A 49 9.08 -15.00 -18.85
CA GLU A 49 9.42 -15.25 -17.45
C GLU A 49 10.63 -14.41 -17.05
N LEU A 50 10.45 -13.60 -16.00
CA LEU A 50 11.51 -12.81 -15.40
C LEU A 50 12.24 -13.59 -14.30
N TRP A 51 11.52 -14.47 -13.62
CA TRP A 51 12.02 -15.34 -12.57
C TRP A 51 11.01 -16.44 -12.27
N GLY A 52 11.52 -17.62 -11.93
CA GLY A 52 10.76 -18.73 -11.39
C GLY A 52 11.56 -19.38 -10.27
N ALA A 53 10.89 -19.78 -9.19
CA ALA A 53 11.49 -20.60 -8.15
C ALA A 53 10.51 -21.60 -7.56
N GLN A 54 11.07 -22.70 -7.08
CA GLN A 54 10.35 -23.73 -6.37
C GLN A 54 10.94 -23.92 -4.98
N TYR A 55 10.06 -24.00 -4.00
CA TYR A 55 10.39 -24.13 -2.60
C TYR A 55 9.71 -25.36 -2.04
N SER A 56 10.41 -26.05 -1.15
CA SER A 56 9.88 -27.18 -0.39
C SER A 56 10.26 -26.97 1.07
N ARG A 57 9.26 -26.86 1.95
CA ARG A 57 9.45 -26.59 3.39
C ARG A 57 8.45 -27.37 4.22
N LYS A 58 8.76 -27.56 5.50
CA LYS A 58 7.78 -28.07 6.45
C LYS A 58 6.69 -27.04 6.72
N SER A 59 5.50 -27.49 7.09
CA SER A 59 4.36 -26.61 7.33
C SER A 59 4.62 -25.61 8.47
N ALA A 60 5.42 -26.01 9.46
CA ALA A 60 5.89 -25.16 10.55
C ALA A 60 6.72 -23.95 10.09
N ASP A 61 7.34 -24.02 8.91
CA ASP A 61 8.22 -22.98 8.36
C ASP A 61 7.49 -22.08 7.32
N ILE A 62 6.16 -22.11 7.26
CA ILE A 62 5.41 -21.41 6.22
C ILE A 62 5.63 -19.88 6.24
N ILE A 63 5.84 -19.30 7.43
CA ILE A 63 6.07 -17.86 7.60
C ILE A 63 7.44 -17.47 7.05
N SER A 64 8.49 -18.25 7.34
CA SER A 64 9.84 -18.00 6.81
C SER A 64 9.90 -18.23 5.31
N LEU A 65 9.14 -19.20 4.80
CA LEU A 65 8.98 -19.43 3.37
C LEU A 65 8.36 -18.22 2.64
N GLN A 66 7.30 -17.63 3.20
CA GLN A 66 6.70 -16.42 2.63
C GLN A 66 7.69 -15.25 2.56
N GLN A 67 8.52 -15.09 3.61
CA GLN A 67 9.54 -14.04 3.65
C GLN A 67 10.62 -14.26 2.58
N GLN A 68 11.08 -15.51 2.41
CA GLN A 68 12.05 -15.87 1.38
C GLN A 68 11.52 -15.56 -0.02
N ILE A 69 10.30 -16.00 -0.34
CA ILE A 69 9.67 -15.75 -1.65
C ILE A 69 9.57 -14.25 -1.94
N ALA A 70 9.14 -13.44 -0.96
CA ALA A 70 9.02 -12.00 -1.12
C ALA A 70 10.39 -11.33 -1.33
N GLY A 71 11.42 -11.79 -0.63
CA GLY A 71 12.79 -11.32 -0.78
C GLY A 71 13.36 -11.61 -2.18
N ASP A 72 13.21 -12.85 -2.64
CA ASP A 72 13.71 -13.30 -3.94
C ASP A 72 13.04 -12.52 -5.09
N ILE A 73 11.71 -12.32 -5.01
CA ILE A 73 10.98 -11.49 -6.00
C ILE A 73 11.50 -10.04 -5.98
N ALA A 74 11.70 -9.45 -4.81
CA ALA A 74 12.17 -8.07 -4.68
C ALA A 74 13.59 -7.90 -5.25
N GLU A 75 14.49 -8.86 -5.02
CA GLU A 75 15.86 -8.85 -5.56
C GLU A 75 15.86 -8.95 -7.09
N LYS A 76 15.02 -9.82 -7.66
CA LYS A 76 14.93 -10.00 -9.12
C LYS A 76 14.32 -8.80 -9.82
N LEU A 77 13.33 -8.16 -9.19
CA LEU A 77 12.83 -6.87 -9.66
C LEU A 77 13.92 -5.82 -9.59
N ARG A 78 14.67 -5.70 -8.49
CA ARG A 78 15.79 -4.74 -8.34
C ARG A 78 16.88 -4.92 -9.41
N SER A 79 17.32 -6.14 -9.68
CA SER A 79 18.41 -6.37 -10.65
C SER A 79 18.03 -5.99 -12.10
N ARG A 80 16.74 -6.09 -12.46
CA ARG A 80 16.21 -5.70 -13.79
C ARG A 80 15.89 -4.21 -13.93
N LEU A 81 15.75 -3.49 -12.81
CA LEU A 81 15.51 -2.04 -12.80
C LEU A 81 16.76 -1.23 -13.19
N SER A 82 17.95 -1.83 -13.08
CA SER A 82 19.26 -1.22 -13.35
C SER A 82 19.50 -0.70 -14.80
N GLY A 83 18.67 -1.11 -15.77
CA GLY A 83 18.82 -0.71 -17.18
C GLY A 83 17.86 0.38 -17.67
N SER A 84 16.67 0.52 -17.07
CA SER A 84 15.63 1.50 -17.47
C SER A 84 15.58 2.74 -16.58
N GLU A 85 16.65 2.98 -15.83
CA GLU A 85 16.66 3.73 -14.58
C GLU A 85 16.79 5.26 -14.70
N LYS A 86 16.44 5.85 -15.86
CA LYS A 86 16.30 7.32 -15.97
C LYS A 86 14.86 7.83 -16.00
N GLN A 87 13.87 6.97 -16.25
CA GLN A 87 12.45 7.37 -16.25
C GLN A 87 11.65 6.85 -15.04
N GLN A 88 12.16 5.84 -14.32
CA GLN A 88 11.47 5.25 -13.16
C GLN A 88 11.76 5.97 -11.84
N VAL A 89 12.82 6.77 -11.81
CA VAL A 89 13.18 7.70 -10.72
C VAL A 89 12.01 8.64 -10.40
N THR A 90 11.24 9.05 -11.41
CA THR A 90 10.05 9.90 -11.22
C THR A 90 8.89 9.16 -10.53
N LYS A 91 8.81 7.83 -10.63
CA LYS A 91 7.75 7.03 -9.96
C LYS A 91 8.10 6.60 -8.55
N GLN A 92 9.39 6.56 -8.20
CA GLN A 92 9.86 6.12 -6.88
C GLN A 92 9.89 7.26 -5.85
N GLY A 93 9.80 8.52 -6.29
CA GLY A 93 9.67 9.70 -5.46
C GLY A 93 10.95 10.14 -4.74
N THR A 94 12.07 9.41 -4.91
CA THR A 94 13.39 9.76 -4.38
C THR A 94 14.49 9.31 -5.36
N LYS A 95 15.64 9.99 -5.31
CA LYS A 95 16.88 9.60 -6.00
C LYS A 95 17.87 8.86 -5.09
N ASP A 96 17.59 8.82 -3.79
CA ASP A 96 18.42 8.12 -2.81
C ASP A 96 17.92 6.66 -2.70
N PRO A 97 18.72 5.67 -3.16
CA PRO A 97 18.32 4.27 -3.12
C PRO A 97 18.15 3.74 -1.69
N GLU A 98 18.87 4.29 -0.71
CA GLU A 98 18.74 3.91 0.69
C GLU A 98 17.46 4.48 1.30
N ALA A 99 17.10 5.73 0.97
CA ALA A 99 15.80 6.31 1.35
C ALA A 99 14.64 5.48 0.79
N TYR A 100 14.75 5.02 -0.46
CA TYR A 100 13.75 4.13 -1.07
C TYR A 100 13.65 2.79 -0.35
N GLU A 101 14.79 2.15 -0.03
CA GLU A 101 14.79 0.89 0.72
C GLU A 101 14.14 1.03 2.10
N LEU A 102 14.48 2.10 2.83
CA LEU A 102 13.90 2.41 4.13
C LEU A 102 12.39 2.63 4.04
N TYR A 103 11.93 3.36 3.02
CA TYR A 103 10.50 3.52 2.75
C TYR A 103 9.80 2.17 2.51
N LEU A 104 10.40 1.28 1.70
CA LEU A 104 9.84 -0.05 1.46
C LEU A 104 9.77 -0.90 2.74
N LYS A 105 10.78 -0.83 3.60
CA LYS A 105 10.74 -1.46 4.94
C LYS A 105 9.60 -0.89 5.78
N GLY A 106 9.43 0.43 5.80
CA GLY A 106 8.31 1.09 6.47
C GLY A 106 6.95 0.57 5.97
N ARG A 107 6.76 0.50 4.65
CA ARG A 107 5.54 -0.05 4.03
C ARG A 107 5.30 -1.51 4.40
N TYR A 108 6.36 -2.32 4.45
CA TYR A 108 6.28 -3.72 4.84
C TYR A 108 5.75 -3.89 6.27
N TYR A 109 6.35 -3.20 7.24
CA TYR A 109 5.91 -3.28 8.64
C TYR A 109 4.51 -2.68 8.84
N TRP A 110 4.20 -1.58 8.15
CA TRP A 110 2.86 -1.00 8.21
C TRP A 110 1.79 -1.99 7.73
N ASN A 111 2.05 -2.71 6.63
CA ASN A 111 1.12 -3.70 6.07
C ASN A 111 0.88 -4.92 6.97
N LYS A 112 1.77 -5.24 7.91
CA LYS A 112 1.55 -6.34 8.87
C LYS A 112 0.41 -6.07 9.85
N ARG A 113 0.07 -4.78 10.09
CA ARG A 113 -1.04 -4.38 10.97
C ARG A 113 -0.97 -5.01 12.37
N MET A 114 0.21 -5.07 12.97
CA MET A 114 0.41 -5.42 14.37
C MET A 114 0.93 -4.22 15.15
N ALA A 115 0.56 -4.06 16.43
CA ALA A 115 0.91 -2.89 17.24
C ALA A 115 2.44 -2.62 17.30
N SER A 116 3.26 -3.67 17.47
CA SER A 116 4.73 -3.56 17.46
C SER A 116 5.28 -3.17 16.08
N ASP A 117 4.59 -3.56 15.02
CA ASP A 117 5.02 -3.32 13.65
C ASP A 117 4.70 -1.89 13.19
N ILE A 118 3.66 -1.24 13.73
CA ILE A 118 3.35 0.17 13.39
C ILE A 118 4.46 1.10 13.90
N ASN A 119 4.94 0.93 15.13
CA ASN A 119 6.08 1.73 15.64
C ASN A 119 7.36 1.48 14.85
N THR A 120 7.58 0.23 14.42
CA THR A 120 8.69 -0.12 13.54
C THR A 120 8.57 0.56 12.17
N ALA A 121 7.37 0.62 11.61
CA ALA A 121 7.10 1.34 10.38
C ALA A 121 7.38 2.85 10.50
N ILE A 122 6.93 3.48 11.59
CA ILE A 122 7.21 4.89 11.91
C ILE A 122 8.72 5.13 11.94
N SER A 123 9.49 4.26 12.59
CA SER A 123 10.95 4.36 12.63
C SER A 123 11.58 4.33 11.23
N TYR A 124 11.17 3.39 10.38
CA TYR A 124 11.70 3.30 9.03
C TYR A 124 11.31 4.49 8.14
N PHE A 125 10.09 5.01 8.25
CA PHE A 125 9.69 6.22 7.51
C PHE A 125 10.49 7.44 7.96
N ASN A 126 10.73 7.61 9.26
CA ASN A 126 11.58 8.70 9.76
C ASN A 126 13.03 8.58 9.28
N GLN A 127 13.58 7.36 9.21
CA GLN A 127 14.91 7.14 8.64
C GLN A 127 14.95 7.47 7.15
N ALA A 128 13.91 7.10 6.38
CA ALA A 128 13.80 7.47 4.97
C ALA A 128 13.76 9.00 4.78
N ILE A 129 13.00 9.71 5.63
CA ILE A 129 12.91 11.18 5.64
C ILE A 129 14.24 11.82 6.04
N ALA A 130 14.96 11.24 7.00
CA ALA A 130 16.26 11.75 7.41
C ALA A 130 17.31 11.64 6.27
N ARG A 131 17.17 10.63 5.40
CA ARG A 131 18.00 10.48 4.19
C ARG A 131 17.58 11.42 3.07
N ASP A 132 16.29 11.51 2.80
CA ASP A 132 15.73 12.42 1.81
C ASP A 132 14.55 13.22 2.39
N PRO A 133 14.79 14.45 2.89
CA PRO A 133 13.74 15.32 3.40
C PRO A 133 12.75 15.81 2.33
N GLY A 134 13.03 15.57 1.05
CA GLY A 134 12.13 15.83 -0.07
C GLY A 134 11.22 14.65 -0.42
N TYR A 135 11.34 13.52 0.28
CA TYR A 135 10.67 12.29 -0.11
C TYR A 135 9.18 12.25 0.29
N ALA A 136 8.32 12.82 -0.55
CA ALA A 136 6.88 12.97 -0.31
C ALA A 136 6.18 11.64 0.09
N LEU A 137 6.54 10.52 -0.54
CA LEU A 137 5.94 9.22 -0.22
C LEU A 137 6.31 8.70 1.17
N ALA A 138 7.50 9.03 1.69
CA ALA A 138 7.88 8.67 3.05
C ALA A 138 7.05 9.42 4.09
N TYR A 139 6.80 10.72 3.86
CA TYR A 139 5.85 11.49 4.67
C TYR A 139 4.42 10.94 4.58
N SER A 140 3.98 10.54 3.39
CA SER A 140 2.67 9.91 3.21
C SER A 140 2.56 8.58 3.98
N GLY A 141 3.60 7.74 3.97
CA GLY A 141 3.65 6.50 4.74
C GLY A 141 3.70 6.74 6.25
N LEU A 142 4.41 7.78 6.69
CA LEU A 142 4.44 8.20 8.10
C LEU A 142 3.06 8.64 8.58
N ALA A 143 2.33 9.41 7.76
CA ALA A 143 0.98 9.84 8.07
C ALA A 143 0.03 8.64 8.26
N ASP A 144 0.13 7.66 7.36
CA ASP A 144 -0.60 6.40 7.44
C ASP A 144 -0.32 5.62 8.73
N ALA A 145 0.94 5.56 9.15
CA ALA A 145 1.32 4.83 10.35
C ALA A 145 0.80 5.52 11.62
N TYR A 146 0.88 6.85 11.68
CA TYR A 146 0.29 7.61 12.79
C TYR A 146 -1.24 7.56 12.81
N GLY A 147 -1.91 7.62 11.65
CA GLY A 147 -3.37 7.61 11.58
C GLY A 147 -4.00 6.31 12.11
N VAL A 148 -3.31 5.17 11.98
CA VAL A 148 -3.80 3.88 12.49
C VAL A 148 -3.29 3.54 13.90
N LEU A 149 -2.26 4.23 14.38
CA LEU A 149 -1.62 3.94 15.67
C LEU A 149 -2.62 3.89 16.86
N PRO A 150 -3.65 4.76 16.94
CA PRO A 150 -4.64 4.70 18.02
C PRO A 150 -5.47 3.42 18.07
N SER A 151 -5.69 2.76 16.94
CA SER A 151 -6.41 1.48 16.89
C SER A 151 -5.61 0.30 17.45
N PHE A 152 -4.32 0.50 17.74
CA PHE A 152 -3.42 -0.55 18.23
C PHE A 152 -2.92 -0.27 19.65
N SER A 153 -2.34 0.91 19.88
CA SER A 153 -1.70 1.24 21.17
C SER A 153 -1.40 2.72 21.39
N GLY A 154 -1.65 3.59 20.41
CA GLY A 154 -1.33 5.01 20.49
C GLY A 154 -2.40 5.86 21.17
N ASN A 155 -1.98 7.00 21.71
CA ASN A 155 -2.92 8.03 22.15
C ASN A 155 -3.42 8.82 20.92
N PRO A 156 -4.74 8.86 20.65
CA PRO A 156 -5.33 9.65 19.57
C PRO A 156 -4.82 11.10 19.53
N SER A 157 -4.77 11.77 20.68
CA SER A 157 -4.42 13.19 20.78
C SER A 157 -2.95 13.49 20.48
N GLU A 158 -2.09 12.49 20.43
CA GLU A 158 -0.70 12.64 19.98
C GLU A 158 -0.50 12.16 18.54
N ALA A 159 -1.21 11.10 18.15
CA ALA A 159 -1.02 10.45 16.87
C ALA A 159 -1.66 11.24 15.71
N PHE A 160 -2.90 11.71 15.87
CA PHE A 160 -3.60 12.43 14.81
C PHE A 160 -2.93 13.76 14.42
N PRO A 161 -2.46 14.61 15.36
CA PRO A 161 -1.68 15.79 14.98
C PRO A 161 -0.41 15.47 14.19
N LYS A 162 0.31 14.39 14.55
CA LYS A 162 1.50 13.93 13.81
C LYS A 162 1.14 13.39 12.43
N SER A 163 0.03 12.67 12.31
CA SER A 163 -0.50 12.21 11.02
C SER A 163 -0.84 13.41 10.11
N ASN A 164 -1.57 14.40 10.64
CA ASN A 164 -1.94 15.62 9.91
C ASN A 164 -0.70 16.43 9.47
N ALA A 165 0.30 16.58 10.33
CA ALA A 165 1.55 17.26 10.00
C ALA A 165 2.30 16.53 8.86
N ALA A 166 2.44 15.20 8.96
CA ALA A 166 3.10 14.40 7.94
C ALA A 166 2.35 14.44 6.60
N THR A 167 1.01 14.39 6.62
CA THR A 167 0.20 14.53 5.41
C THR A 167 0.40 15.90 4.74
N ARG A 168 0.31 17.00 5.49
CA ARG A 168 0.50 18.34 4.93
C ARG A 168 1.88 18.47 4.30
N ARG A 169 2.91 17.93 4.97
CA ARG A 169 4.26 17.92 4.42
C ARG A 169 4.39 17.09 3.14
N ALA A 170 3.71 15.94 3.05
CA ALA A 170 3.66 15.14 1.83
C ALA A 170 3.05 15.94 0.66
N LEU A 171 1.96 16.67 0.91
CA LEU A 171 1.27 17.48 -0.10
C LEU A 171 2.03 18.76 -0.49
N GLU A 172 2.78 19.36 0.44
CA GLU A 172 3.72 20.45 0.13
C GLU A 172 4.82 20.01 -0.85
N LEU A 173 5.29 18.76 -0.69
CA LEU A 173 6.34 18.19 -1.53
C LEU A 173 5.81 17.67 -2.86
N ASP A 174 4.61 17.08 -2.86
CA ASP A 174 3.94 16.58 -4.05
C ASP A 174 2.41 16.66 -3.91
N ALA A 175 1.85 17.73 -4.46
CA ALA A 175 0.40 17.99 -4.44
C ALA A 175 -0.39 17.06 -5.39
N SER A 176 0.27 16.26 -6.22
CA SER A 176 -0.42 15.30 -7.10
C SER A 176 -0.78 13.99 -6.38
N LEU A 177 -0.31 13.80 -5.14
CA LEU A 177 -0.59 12.61 -4.36
C LEU A 177 -2.05 12.60 -3.88
N ALA A 178 -2.84 11.69 -4.43
CA ALA A 178 -4.21 11.44 -4.01
C ALA A 178 -4.32 10.90 -2.57
N HIS A 179 -3.40 10.01 -2.18
CA HIS A 179 -3.49 9.24 -0.94
C HIS A 179 -3.44 10.09 0.36
N PRO A 180 -2.55 11.09 0.51
CA PRO A 180 -2.53 11.94 1.69
C PRO A 180 -3.87 12.67 1.92
N HIS A 181 -4.58 13.10 0.86
CA HIS A 181 -5.93 13.67 1.00
C HIS A 181 -6.91 12.69 1.66
N ALA A 182 -6.84 11.40 1.34
CA ALA A 182 -7.67 10.38 2.01
C ALA A 182 -7.31 10.20 3.50
N VAL A 183 -6.04 10.38 3.86
CA VAL A 183 -5.61 10.34 5.27
C VAL A 183 -6.14 11.53 6.05
N LEU A 184 -6.05 12.76 5.51
CA LEU A 184 -6.70 13.94 6.11
C LEU A 184 -8.21 13.71 6.26
N GLY A 185 -8.85 13.19 5.20
CA GLY A 185 -10.26 12.87 5.22
C GLY A 185 -10.65 11.94 6.37
N THR A 186 -9.82 10.92 6.63
CA THR A 186 -10.01 9.99 7.75
C THR A 186 -9.84 10.70 9.09
N ASN A 187 -8.77 11.46 9.25
CA ASN A 187 -8.44 12.13 10.52
C ASN A 187 -9.50 13.18 10.89
N GLU A 188 -9.94 13.99 9.93
CA GLU A 188 -10.99 15.01 10.14
C GLU A 188 -12.31 14.36 10.60
N MET A 189 -12.69 13.21 10.04
CA MET A 189 -13.90 12.50 10.44
C MET A 189 -13.76 11.79 11.79
N ASP A 190 -12.68 11.02 11.97
CA ASP A 190 -12.54 10.07 13.07
C ASP A 190 -12.00 10.75 14.35
N TYR A 191 -11.32 11.89 14.24
CA TYR A 191 -10.74 12.62 15.38
C TYR A 191 -11.36 14.00 15.60
N ASP A 192 -11.44 14.82 14.56
CA ASP A 192 -11.91 16.20 14.67
C ASP A 192 -13.45 16.33 14.56
N TRP A 193 -14.15 15.22 14.26
CA TRP A 193 -15.60 15.17 14.03
C TRP A 193 -16.07 16.15 12.94
N ASN A 194 -15.16 16.55 12.05
CA ASN A 194 -15.37 17.46 10.96
C ASN A 194 -15.75 16.68 9.69
N PHE A 195 -17.00 16.20 9.65
CA PHE A 195 -17.48 15.37 8.55
C PHE A 195 -17.43 16.08 7.19
N SER A 196 -17.75 17.38 7.14
CA SER A 196 -17.73 18.15 5.90
C SER A 196 -16.31 18.40 5.39
N GLY A 197 -15.37 18.70 6.29
CA GLY A 197 -13.95 18.79 5.95
C GLY A 197 -13.40 17.45 5.44
N GLY A 198 -13.75 16.36 6.12
CA GLY A 198 -13.33 15.02 5.70
C GLY A 198 -13.85 14.63 4.32
N GLU A 199 -15.12 14.93 4.02
CA GLU A 199 -15.71 14.66 2.71
C GLU A 199 -15.02 15.45 1.58
N ALA A 200 -14.70 16.73 1.83
CA ALA A 200 -13.99 17.56 0.87
C ALA A 200 -12.60 16.99 0.52
N GLU A 201 -11.88 16.47 1.51
CA GLU A 201 -10.57 15.86 1.31
C GLU A 201 -10.67 14.52 0.54
N TYR A 202 -11.68 13.69 0.84
CA TYR A 202 -11.91 12.48 0.05
C TYR A 202 -12.28 12.76 -1.40
N ARG A 203 -13.02 13.85 -1.66
CA ARG A 203 -13.34 14.28 -3.02
C ARG A 203 -12.08 14.63 -3.80
N LYS A 204 -11.16 15.41 -3.21
CA LYS A 204 -9.86 15.71 -3.82
C LYS A 204 -9.05 14.43 -4.10
N ALA A 205 -9.03 13.49 -3.15
CA ALA A 205 -8.36 12.20 -3.36
C ALA A 205 -8.92 11.45 -4.58
N PHE A 206 -10.25 11.45 -4.75
CA PHE A 206 -10.90 10.82 -5.90
C PHE A 206 -10.65 11.57 -7.22
N GLU A 207 -10.63 12.90 -7.20
CA GLU A 207 -10.29 13.71 -8.39
C GLU A 207 -8.87 13.43 -8.88
N LEU A 208 -7.92 13.22 -7.97
CA LEU A 208 -6.51 12.95 -8.28
C LEU A 208 -6.23 11.50 -8.69
N ASP A 209 -6.99 10.51 -8.21
CA ASP A 209 -6.91 9.09 -8.64
C ASP A 209 -8.30 8.48 -8.85
N PRO A 210 -8.99 8.81 -9.97
CA PRO A 210 -10.37 8.37 -10.24
C PRO A 210 -10.53 6.86 -10.41
N GLU A 211 -9.46 6.17 -10.83
CA GLU A 211 -9.42 4.71 -11.00
C GLU A 211 -9.18 3.97 -9.67
N GLY A 212 -8.84 4.68 -8.60
CA GLY A 212 -8.59 4.11 -7.27
C GLY A 212 -7.46 3.08 -7.27
N ARG A 213 -6.41 3.30 -8.07
CA ARG A 213 -5.25 2.40 -8.14
C ARG A 213 -4.53 2.29 -6.80
N GLN A 214 -4.69 3.28 -5.92
CA GLN A 214 -4.42 3.12 -4.50
C GLN A 214 -5.67 2.61 -3.76
N VAL A 215 -5.61 1.33 -3.36
CA VAL A 215 -6.68 0.46 -2.82
C VAL A 215 -7.53 1.05 -1.67
N ARG A 216 -7.18 2.19 -1.08
CA ARG A 216 -7.91 2.81 0.05
C ARG A 216 -8.93 3.88 -0.32
N ILE A 217 -8.94 4.39 -1.55
CA ILE A 217 -9.89 5.46 -1.95
C ILE A 217 -11.34 4.95 -2.05
N ARG A 218 -11.53 3.65 -2.35
CA ARG A 218 -12.87 3.05 -2.42
C ARG A 218 -13.56 2.90 -1.07
N GLU A 219 -12.84 2.57 0.00
CA GLU A 219 -13.42 2.46 1.35
C GLU A 219 -13.81 3.84 1.90
N ALA A 220 -13.00 4.86 1.61
CA ALA A 220 -13.29 6.27 1.87
C ALA A 220 -14.56 6.77 1.16
N ALA A 221 -14.68 6.50 -0.15
CA ALA A 221 -15.87 6.82 -0.92
C ALA A 221 -17.11 6.08 -0.40
N MET A 222 -16.98 4.81 0.02
CA MET A 222 -18.09 4.07 0.61
C MET A 222 -18.51 4.59 2.00
N LYS A 223 -17.57 5.02 2.85
CA LYS A 223 -17.88 5.66 4.14
C LYS A 223 -18.63 6.98 3.94
N ALA A 224 -18.19 7.81 2.99
CA ALA A 224 -18.86 9.07 2.64
C ALA A 224 -20.29 8.82 2.10
N LEU A 225 -20.46 7.82 1.23
CA LEU A 225 -21.78 7.43 0.69
C LEU A 225 -22.70 6.82 1.76
N TRP A 226 -22.17 6.05 2.72
CA TRP A 226 -22.96 5.47 3.82
C TRP A 226 -23.49 6.52 4.79
N LEU A 227 -22.72 7.59 5.08
CA LEU A 227 -23.15 8.68 5.96
C LEU A 227 -24.25 9.54 5.32
N HIS A 228 -24.20 9.79 4.00
CA HIS A 228 -25.31 10.43 3.26
C HIS A 228 -26.57 9.56 3.17
N GLY A 229 -26.42 8.23 3.24
CA GLY A 229 -27.56 7.30 3.29
C GLY A 229 -28.36 7.34 4.60
N LEU A 230 -27.78 7.85 5.70
CA LEU A 230 -28.44 7.94 7.01
C LEU A 230 -29.03 9.32 7.31
N SER A 231 -28.58 10.38 6.63
CA SER A 231 -29.16 11.74 6.77
C SER A 231 -30.36 12.01 5.84
N GLY A 232 -30.54 11.20 4.79
CA GLY A 232 -31.57 11.38 3.77
C GLY A 232 -32.91 10.68 4.01
N ASN A 233 -33.09 9.91 5.10
CA ASN A 233 -34.36 9.22 5.34
C ASN A 233 -34.91 9.46 6.75
N SER A 234 -35.18 10.73 7.06
CA SER A 234 -36.23 11.05 8.02
C SER A 234 -37.02 12.25 7.53
N ARG A 235 -38.33 12.02 7.38
CA ARG A 235 -39.45 12.96 7.10
C ARG A 235 -39.82 13.19 5.63
N SER A 236 -40.74 12.35 5.17
CA SER A 236 -42.12 12.80 4.90
C SER A 236 -43.07 11.60 4.85
N ASN A 237 -43.91 11.45 5.89
CA ASN A 237 -45.09 10.60 5.90
C ASN A 237 -46.29 11.39 5.34
N PHE A 238 -47.20 10.67 4.67
CA PHE A 238 -48.53 11.09 4.18
C PHE A 238 -48.59 12.05 2.98
#